data_AF-A0AB35BJJ8-F1
#
_entry.id   AF-A0AB35BJJ8-F1
#
_cell.length_a   1.000
_cell.length_b   1.000
_cell.length_c   1.000
_cell.angle_alpha   90.00
_cell.angle_beta   90.00
_cell.angle_gamma   90.00
#
_symmetry.space_group_name_H-M   'P 1'
#
loop_
_entity.id
_entity.type
_entity.pdbx_description
1 polymer ?
#
loop_
_entity_poly.entity_id
_entity_poly.type
_entity_poly.pdbx_seq_one_letter_code
_entity_poly.pdbx_strand_id
1 'polypeptide(L)'
;MTDDESGPTEWGEHPNGVGPWDTERDGPLPTDPRYDPELLALGDRRNVVDAYRYWTREAIVADIDSRRHPFHVAIENFGHDSNIGTVVRTANAFAAASVHIVGRRRWNRRGAMVTDRYQHIVHHPDVETLFEYAARSDLAVVAVDNTPGSVPLETASLPRECILLFGQEGPGVTDHAKRSAEMTVSIAQFGSTRSINAGVAAGIAMHAWIRQHADLGRAW
;
A
#
# COMPACT_ATOMS: atom_id res chain seq x y z
N MET A 1 -32.28 -16.01 -7.75
CA MET A 1 -31.29 -16.26 -8.81
C MET A 1 -31.47 -15.16 -9.83
N THR A 2 -30.76 -14.05 -9.72
CA THR A 2 -29.29 -13.98 -9.57
C THR A 2 -28.88 -13.34 -8.25
N ASP A 3 -27.96 -13.99 -7.54
CA ASP A 3 -27.15 -13.33 -6.53
C ASP A 3 -26.43 -12.17 -7.23
N ASP A 4 -26.74 -10.96 -6.77
CA ASP A 4 -25.95 -9.76 -7.06
C ASP A 4 -24.71 -9.82 -6.17
N GLU A 5 -23.87 -10.84 -6.39
CA GLU A 5 -22.57 -10.91 -5.72
C GLU A 5 -21.64 -9.93 -6.45
N SER A 6 -21.70 -8.66 -6.05
CA SER A 6 -20.85 -8.30 -4.94
C SER A 6 -19.35 -8.63 -5.12
N GLY A 7 -18.75 -8.58 -6.31
CA GLY A 7 -17.31 -8.71 -6.52
C GLY A 7 -16.43 -7.89 -5.54
N PRO A 8 -15.17 -8.27 -5.35
CA PRO A 8 -14.49 -7.89 -4.10
C PRO A 8 -14.31 -6.36 -3.94
N THR A 9 -14.00 -5.71 -5.06
CA THR A 9 -13.85 -4.26 -5.12
C THR A 9 -14.98 -3.60 -5.90
N GLU A 10 -16.21 -4.14 -5.90
CA GLU A 10 -17.22 -3.84 -6.92
C GLU A 10 -17.24 -2.40 -7.37
N TRP A 11 -16.87 -2.27 -8.63
CA TRP A 11 -17.05 -1.10 -9.44
C TRP A 11 -18.49 -1.17 -9.96
N GLY A 12 -19.46 -0.80 -9.11
CA GLY A 12 -20.88 -0.67 -9.49
C GLY A 12 -21.14 0.49 -10.48
N GLU A 13 -22.42 0.80 -10.73
CA GLU A 13 -22.94 1.74 -11.75
C GLU A 13 -22.40 3.20 -11.69
N HIS A 14 -21.55 3.51 -10.71
CA HIS A 14 -21.06 4.85 -10.40
C HIS A 14 -19.53 4.99 -10.52
N PRO A 15 -18.95 4.88 -11.73
CA PRO A 15 -17.49 4.99 -11.94
C PRO A 15 -16.90 6.34 -11.51
N ASN A 16 -17.75 7.35 -11.23
CA ASN A 16 -17.37 8.71 -10.84
C ASN A 16 -17.75 9.06 -9.38
N GLY A 17 -18.14 8.06 -8.59
CA GLY A 17 -18.71 8.22 -7.25
C GLY A 17 -20.22 8.43 -7.25
N VAL A 18 -20.78 8.57 -6.05
CA VAL A 18 -22.23 8.58 -5.79
C VAL A 18 -22.74 10.01 -5.56
N GLY A 19 -23.97 10.27 -5.97
CA GLY A 19 -24.69 11.51 -5.70
C GLY A 19 -25.12 11.67 -4.22
N PRO A 20 -25.86 12.73 -3.89
CA PRO A 20 -26.48 12.92 -2.58
C PRO A 20 -27.26 11.70 -2.10
N TRP A 21 -27.25 11.44 -0.80
CA TRP A 21 -27.87 10.25 -0.19
C TRP A 21 -29.35 10.09 -0.56
N ASP A 22 -30.10 11.19 -0.52
CA ASP A 22 -31.53 11.21 -0.84
C ASP A 22 -31.86 10.95 -2.32
N THR A 23 -30.85 11.08 -3.20
CA THR A 23 -30.97 10.73 -4.63
C THR A 23 -30.54 9.30 -4.93
N GLU A 24 -29.58 8.76 -4.18
CA GLU A 24 -28.98 7.44 -4.42
C GLU A 24 -29.60 6.33 -3.58
N ARG A 25 -30.26 6.66 -2.46
CA ARG A 25 -30.80 5.69 -1.52
C ARG A 25 -32.17 6.07 -0.99
N ASP A 26 -33.07 5.09 -1.00
CA ASP A 26 -34.35 5.19 -0.30
C ASP A 26 -34.15 5.03 1.21
N GLY A 27 -34.46 6.05 1.99
CA GLY A 27 -34.48 5.95 3.45
C GLY A 27 -34.00 7.19 4.20
N PRO A 28 -34.07 7.17 5.55
CA PRO A 28 -33.61 8.28 6.37
C PRO A 28 -32.09 8.46 6.28
N LEU A 29 -31.62 9.68 6.53
CA LEU A 29 -30.19 9.96 6.69
C LEU A 29 -29.60 9.10 7.81
N PRO A 30 -28.42 8.50 7.61
CA PRO A 30 -27.71 7.78 8.66
C PRO A 30 -27.43 8.69 9.85
N THR A 31 -27.58 8.15 11.06
CA THR A 31 -27.23 8.83 12.33
C THR A 31 -25.90 8.36 12.90
N ASP A 32 -25.26 7.38 12.26
CA ASP A 32 -23.96 6.85 12.67
C ASP A 32 -22.86 7.90 12.46
N PRO A 33 -22.03 8.19 13.49
CA PRO A 33 -21.01 9.24 13.44
C PRO A 33 -19.89 8.97 12.42
N ARG A 34 -19.81 7.77 11.84
CA ARG A 34 -18.90 7.48 10.73
C ARG A 34 -19.28 8.21 9.46
N TYR A 35 -20.54 8.61 9.28
CA TYR A 35 -21.00 9.30 8.08
C TYR A 35 -20.71 10.79 8.15
N ASP A 36 -20.19 11.33 7.06
CA ASP A 36 -19.90 12.75 6.88
C ASP A 36 -21.16 13.48 6.36
N PRO A 37 -21.70 14.47 7.10
CA PRO A 37 -22.90 15.19 6.69
C PRO A 37 -22.78 15.92 5.36
N GLU A 38 -21.59 16.41 5.01
CA GLU A 38 -21.37 17.12 3.74
C GLU A 38 -21.38 16.14 2.57
N LEU A 39 -20.74 14.97 2.73
CA LEU A 39 -20.78 13.93 1.70
C LEU A 39 -22.19 13.36 1.50
N LEU A 40 -22.95 13.18 2.59
CA LEU A 40 -24.35 12.76 2.50
C LEU A 40 -25.19 13.77 1.71
N ALA A 41 -24.97 15.08 1.90
CA ALA A 41 -25.74 16.13 1.26
C ALA A 41 -25.32 16.42 -0.19
N LEU A 42 -24.03 16.29 -0.52
CA LEU A 42 -23.46 16.72 -1.81
C LEU A 42 -23.05 15.55 -2.73
N GLY A 43 -23.01 14.34 -2.19
CA GLY A 43 -22.45 13.16 -2.85
C GLY A 43 -20.96 12.96 -2.54
N ASP A 44 -20.48 11.76 -2.85
CA ASP A 44 -19.11 11.32 -2.57
C ASP A 44 -18.40 10.85 -3.84
N ARG A 45 -17.52 11.72 -4.35
CA ARG A 45 -16.70 11.49 -5.55
C ARG A 45 -15.28 11.01 -5.26
N ARG A 46 -14.96 10.66 -4.01
CA ARG A 46 -13.61 10.20 -3.62
C ARG A 46 -13.31 8.85 -4.27
N ASN A 47 -12.03 8.52 -4.44
CA ASN A 47 -11.62 7.22 -4.97
C ASN A 47 -11.52 6.20 -3.82
N VAL A 48 -12.67 5.75 -3.31
CA VAL A 48 -12.81 4.73 -2.26
C VAL A 48 -13.80 3.66 -2.74
N VAL A 49 -13.68 2.45 -2.21
CA VAL A 49 -14.66 1.37 -2.49
C VAL A 49 -16.05 1.74 -1.97
N ASP A 50 -17.09 1.15 -2.54
CA ASP A 50 -18.46 1.61 -2.31
C ASP A 50 -18.93 1.45 -0.86
N ALA A 51 -18.39 0.46 -0.14
CA ALA A 51 -18.61 0.28 1.29
C ALA A 51 -18.16 1.47 2.16
N TYR A 52 -17.26 2.33 1.66
CA TYR A 52 -16.76 3.52 2.37
C TYR A 52 -17.38 4.83 1.88
N ARG A 53 -18.34 4.79 0.97
CA ARG A 53 -19.02 6.01 0.50
C ARG A 53 -19.67 6.72 1.66
N TYR A 54 -19.56 8.04 1.63
CA TYR A 54 -20.06 8.95 2.66
C TYR A 54 -19.36 8.85 4.02
N TRP A 55 -18.45 7.90 4.25
CA TRP A 55 -17.74 7.83 5.53
C TRP A 55 -16.72 8.95 5.66
N THR A 56 -16.55 9.45 6.89
CA THR A 56 -15.44 10.33 7.24
C THR A 56 -14.12 9.61 6.97
N ARG A 57 -13.08 10.39 6.67
CA ARG A 57 -11.75 9.83 6.42
C ARG A 57 -11.26 9.02 7.63
N GLU A 58 -11.51 9.54 8.82
CA GLU A 58 -11.10 8.96 10.10
C GLU A 58 -11.78 7.61 10.32
N ALA A 59 -13.07 7.48 9.98
CA ALA A 59 -13.78 6.21 10.04
C ALA A 59 -13.20 5.16 9.08
N ILE A 60 -12.85 5.57 7.85
CA ILE A 60 -12.21 4.68 6.87
C ILE A 60 -10.85 4.20 7.38
N VAL A 61 -10.03 5.11 7.91
CA VAL A 61 -8.71 4.76 8.47
C VAL A 61 -8.87 3.80 9.64
N ALA A 62 -9.78 4.08 10.58
CA ALA A 62 -10.03 3.23 11.74
C ALA A 62 -10.50 1.81 11.35
N ASP A 63 -11.36 1.71 10.34
CA ASP A 63 -11.80 0.41 9.83
C ASP A 63 -10.64 -0.36 9.19
N ILE A 64 -9.85 0.27 8.30
CA ILE A 64 -8.67 -0.35 7.70
C ILE A 64 -7.68 -0.79 8.79
N ASP A 65 -7.42 0.04 9.80
CA ASP A 65 -6.49 -0.24 10.90
C ASP A 65 -6.86 -1.52 11.67
N SER A 66 -8.14 -1.88 11.75
CA SER A 66 -8.61 -3.12 12.39
C SER A 66 -8.20 -4.41 11.66
N ARG A 67 -7.72 -4.27 10.42
CA ARG A 67 -7.51 -5.37 9.48
C ARG A 67 -6.24 -5.22 8.64
N ARG A 68 -5.37 -4.25 8.97
CA ARG A 68 -4.06 -4.12 8.32
C ARG A 68 -3.21 -5.37 8.53
N HIS A 69 -2.44 -5.69 7.52
CA HIS A 69 -1.42 -6.70 7.60
C HIS A 69 -0.16 -6.14 8.28
N PRO A 70 0.60 -6.96 9.02
CA PRO A 70 1.75 -6.53 9.81
C PRO A 70 2.97 -6.15 8.97
N PHE A 71 2.93 -6.34 7.64
CA PHE A 71 4.04 -5.92 6.79
C PHE A 71 3.98 -4.41 6.51
N HIS A 72 5.16 -3.83 6.40
CA HIS A 72 5.41 -2.45 6.05
C HIS A 72 6.10 -2.40 4.68
N VAL A 73 6.09 -1.24 4.06
CA VAL A 73 6.81 -0.99 2.80
C VAL A 73 7.71 0.22 2.99
N ALA A 74 8.95 0.15 2.52
CA ALA A 74 9.87 1.28 2.52
C ALA A 74 10.37 1.57 1.11
N ILE A 75 10.48 2.84 0.74
CA ILE A 75 11.04 3.27 -0.54
C ILE A 75 12.03 4.41 -0.35
N GLU A 76 13.22 4.24 -0.93
CA GLU A 76 14.27 5.26 -0.96
C GLU A 76 13.93 6.41 -1.94
N ASN A 77 14.04 7.65 -1.48
CA ASN A 77 13.69 8.87 -2.21
C ASN A 77 14.85 9.89 -2.19
N PHE A 78 15.95 9.60 -2.85
CA PHE A 78 17.13 10.47 -2.90
C PHE A 78 17.11 11.47 -4.09
N GLY A 79 16.33 11.19 -5.13
CA GLY A 79 16.32 11.85 -6.44
C GLY A 79 14.92 12.17 -6.96
N HIS A 80 13.90 12.24 -6.09
CA HIS A 80 12.49 12.44 -6.44
C HIS A 80 11.91 11.31 -7.29
N ASP A 81 11.82 10.13 -6.69
CA ASP A 81 11.30 8.95 -7.36
C ASP A 81 9.81 9.11 -7.72
N SER A 82 9.48 8.82 -8.99
CA SER A 82 8.12 8.97 -9.52
C SER A 82 7.18 7.84 -9.09
N ASN A 83 7.73 6.72 -8.62
CA ASN A 83 7.00 5.51 -8.29
C ASN A 83 6.40 5.53 -6.88
N ILE A 84 6.83 6.44 -6.00
CA ILE A 84 6.40 6.48 -4.59
C ILE A 84 4.87 6.53 -4.46
N GLY A 85 4.20 7.33 -5.30
CA GLY A 85 2.74 7.36 -5.31
C GLY A 85 2.10 6.02 -5.66
N THR A 86 2.66 5.31 -6.64
CA THR A 86 2.20 3.96 -7.00
C THR A 86 2.42 2.99 -5.83
N VAL A 87 3.57 3.04 -5.17
CA VAL A 87 3.87 2.20 -3.99
C VAL A 87 2.87 2.48 -2.85
N VAL A 88 2.60 3.75 -2.54
CA VAL A 88 1.62 4.13 -1.50
C VAL A 88 0.22 3.62 -1.84
N ARG A 89 -0.21 3.74 -3.10
CA ARG A 89 -1.51 3.24 -3.54
C ARG A 89 -1.61 1.74 -3.39
N THR A 90 -0.61 1.00 -3.85
CA THR A 90 -0.60 -0.46 -3.76
C THR A 90 -0.52 -0.95 -2.31
N ALA A 91 0.25 -0.26 -1.46
CA ALA A 91 0.31 -0.56 -0.03
C ALA A 91 -1.04 -0.33 0.67
N ASN A 92 -1.80 0.71 0.27
CA ASN A 92 -3.17 0.90 0.77
C ASN A 92 -4.11 -0.22 0.28
N ALA A 93 -4.03 -0.60 -0.99
CA ALA A 93 -4.86 -1.68 -1.56
C ALA A 93 -4.62 -3.03 -0.86
N PHE A 94 -3.38 -3.35 -0.51
CA PHE A 94 -3.02 -4.54 0.26
C PHE A 94 -3.09 -4.34 1.78
N ALA A 95 -3.66 -3.23 2.27
CA ALA A 95 -3.78 -2.92 3.69
C ALA A 95 -2.46 -3.09 4.48
N ALA A 96 -1.34 -2.70 3.91
CA ALA A 96 -0.04 -2.68 4.60
C ALA A 96 -0.13 -1.80 5.87
N ALA A 97 0.60 -2.17 6.92
CA ALA A 97 0.61 -1.47 8.20
C ALA A 97 1.06 0.00 8.06
N SER A 98 2.14 0.23 7.32
CA SER A 98 2.66 1.58 7.04
C SER A 98 3.54 1.63 5.79
N VAL A 99 3.68 2.83 5.24
CA VAL A 99 4.65 3.16 4.19
C VAL A 99 5.72 4.09 4.73
N HIS A 100 6.98 3.73 4.54
CA HIS A 100 8.15 4.47 4.96
C HIS A 100 8.80 5.16 3.77
N ILE A 101 8.95 6.47 3.85
CA ILE A 101 9.67 7.27 2.85
C ILE A 101 11.05 7.58 3.42
N VAL A 102 12.09 7.08 2.77
CA VAL A 102 13.48 7.23 3.21
C VAL A 102 14.18 8.32 2.40
N GLY A 103 14.94 9.20 3.03
CA GLY A 103 15.62 10.30 2.34
C GLY A 103 14.76 11.57 2.27
N ARG A 104 14.49 12.08 1.06
CA ARG A 104 13.74 13.33 0.90
C ARG A 104 12.31 13.18 1.41
N ARG A 105 11.88 14.11 2.27
CA ARG A 105 10.52 14.13 2.83
C ARG A 105 9.43 14.42 1.79
N ARG A 106 9.75 15.20 0.75
CA ARG A 106 8.81 15.54 -0.33
C ARG A 106 8.91 14.51 -1.45
N TRP A 107 7.77 13.96 -1.84
CA TRP A 107 7.65 12.93 -2.86
C TRP A 107 6.45 13.21 -3.78
N ASN A 108 6.43 12.57 -4.96
CA ASN A 108 5.39 12.77 -5.96
C ASN A 108 4.11 11.99 -5.60
N ARG A 109 3.07 12.70 -5.15
CA ARG A 109 1.78 12.11 -4.75
C ARG A 109 0.84 11.75 -5.88
N ARG A 110 1.16 12.11 -7.14
CA ARG A 110 0.25 11.93 -8.27
C ARG A 110 -0.19 10.48 -8.44
N GLY A 111 0.76 9.54 -8.36
CA GLY A 111 0.46 8.10 -8.48
C GLY A 111 -0.39 7.54 -7.33
N ALA A 112 -0.46 8.22 -6.19
CA ALA A 112 -1.24 7.77 -5.04
C ALA A 112 -2.74 7.93 -5.26
N MET A 113 -3.19 8.79 -6.19
CA MET A 113 -4.62 9.05 -6.40
C MET A 113 -5.37 9.39 -5.10
N VAL A 114 -4.74 10.20 -4.24
CA VAL A 114 -5.25 10.65 -2.93
C VAL A 114 -5.36 9.53 -1.86
N THR A 115 -4.97 8.28 -2.19
CA THR A 115 -4.98 7.17 -1.23
C THR A 115 -3.98 7.34 -0.09
N ASP A 116 -3.00 8.25 -0.23
CA ASP A 116 -2.08 8.65 0.83
C ASP A 116 -2.80 9.20 2.06
N ARG A 117 -4.05 9.67 1.90
CA ARG A 117 -4.89 10.11 3.02
C ARG A 117 -5.36 8.96 3.91
N TYR A 118 -5.44 7.73 3.38
CA TYR A 118 -5.95 6.55 4.11
C TYR A 118 -4.82 5.58 4.51
N GLN A 119 -3.57 6.02 4.39
CA GLN A 119 -2.39 5.22 4.69
C GLN A 119 -1.51 5.93 5.72
N HIS A 120 -0.91 5.15 6.62
CA HIS A 120 0.09 5.64 7.56
C HIS A 120 1.42 5.83 6.83
N ILE A 121 1.91 7.07 6.82
CA ILE A 121 3.16 7.43 6.14
C ILE A 121 4.16 7.92 7.17
N VAL A 122 5.28 7.22 7.27
CA VAL A 122 6.39 7.53 8.17
C VAL A 122 7.56 8.04 7.33
N HIS A 123 8.21 9.11 7.77
CA HIS A 123 9.39 9.65 7.10
C HIS A 123 10.65 9.34 7.91
N HIS A 124 11.68 8.91 7.20
CA HIS A 124 13.03 8.68 7.74
C HIS A 124 14.03 9.53 6.94
N PRO A 125 14.95 10.27 7.60
CA PRO A 125 15.96 11.05 6.89
C PRO A 125 16.93 10.18 6.09
N ASP A 126 17.17 8.94 6.50
CA ASP A 126 18.15 8.02 5.93
C ASP A 126 17.77 6.55 6.21
N VAL A 127 18.59 5.62 5.73
CA VAL A 127 18.32 4.18 5.81
C VAL A 127 18.57 3.70 7.24
N GLU A 128 19.58 4.24 7.91
CA GLU A 128 19.92 3.92 9.30
C GLU A 128 18.73 4.13 10.24
N THR A 129 18.04 5.27 10.13
CA THR A 129 16.83 5.56 10.93
C THR A 129 15.65 4.65 10.61
N LEU A 130 15.54 4.13 9.38
CA LEU A 130 14.58 3.07 9.05
C LEU A 130 14.92 1.77 9.78
N PHE A 131 16.19 1.36 9.78
CA PHE A 131 16.62 0.13 10.47
C PHE A 131 16.45 0.23 11.99
N GLU A 132 16.70 1.40 12.58
CA GLU A 132 16.39 1.65 13.99
C GLU A 132 14.88 1.49 14.29
N TYR A 133 14.03 2.01 13.40
CA TYR A 133 12.58 1.82 13.53
C TYR A 133 12.21 0.34 13.43
N ALA A 134 12.76 -0.38 12.46
CA ALA A 134 12.51 -1.80 12.24
C ALA A 134 12.88 -2.63 13.49
N ALA A 135 14.08 -2.40 14.05
CA ALA A 135 14.55 -3.06 15.26
C ALA A 135 13.66 -2.77 16.48
N ARG A 136 13.23 -1.51 16.68
CA ARG A 136 12.31 -1.15 17.78
C ARG A 136 10.91 -1.74 17.62
N SER A 137 10.51 -2.05 16.40
CA SER A 137 9.17 -2.54 16.07
C SER A 137 9.13 -4.04 15.82
N ASP A 138 10.24 -4.75 16.02
CA ASP A 138 10.40 -6.18 15.76
C ASP A 138 10.04 -6.57 14.31
N LEU A 139 10.53 -5.79 13.34
CA LEU A 139 10.29 -5.99 11.91
C LEU A 139 11.57 -6.42 11.19
N ALA A 140 11.52 -7.55 10.50
CA ALA A 140 12.58 -7.97 9.59
C ALA A 140 12.66 -7.06 8.36
N VAL A 141 13.85 -6.57 8.00
CA VAL A 141 13.99 -5.80 6.74
C VAL A 141 14.34 -6.75 5.60
N VAL A 142 13.48 -6.80 4.59
CA VAL A 142 13.68 -7.57 3.36
C VAL A 142 13.95 -6.60 2.21
N ALA A 143 15.18 -6.60 1.70
CA ALA A 143 15.54 -5.77 0.55
C ALA A 143 15.05 -6.41 -0.75
N VAL A 144 14.45 -5.63 -1.64
CA VAL A 144 14.04 -6.08 -2.98
C VAL A 144 14.96 -5.47 -4.03
N ASP A 145 15.94 -6.26 -4.48
CA ASP A 145 16.96 -5.85 -5.44
C ASP A 145 17.50 -7.07 -6.21
N ASN A 146 17.93 -6.86 -7.46
CA ASN A 146 18.41 -7.92 -8.35
C ASN A 146 19.93 -8.14 -8.29
N THR A 147 20.56 -7.78 -7.17
CA THR A 147 21.98 -8.00 -6.94
C THR A 147 22.37 -9.48 -6.86
N PRO A 148 23.64 -9.83 -7.16
CA PRO A 148 24.14 -11.18 -6.93
C PRO A 148 23.91 -11.65 -5.48
N GLY A 149 23.46 -12.89 -5.32
CA GLY A 149 23.16 -13.49 -4.01
C GLY A 149 21.73 -13.31 -3.53
N SER A 150 20.90 -12.52 -4.22
CA SER A 150 19.47 -12.41 -3.91
C SER A 150 18.74 -13.74 -4.13
N VAL A 151 17.81 -14.07 -3.23
CA VAL A 151 16.94 -15.24 -3.33
C VAL A 151 15.79 -14.93 -4.29
N PRO A 152 15.42 -15.81 -5.24
CA PRO A 152 14.21 -15.61 -6.05
C PRO A 152 12.98 -15.46 -5.16
N LEU A 153 12.24 -14.37 -5.34
CA LEU A 153 11.04 -14.04 -4.56
C LEU A 153 10.01 -15.16 -4.63
N GLU A 154 9.91 -15.82 -5.78
CA GLU A 154 8.99 -16.92 -6.06
C GLU A 154 9.25 -18.16 -5.20
N THR A 155 10.47 -18.31 -4.66
CA THR A 155 10.86 -19.43 -3.78
C THR A 155 11.20 -18.99 -2.36
N ALA A 156 11.18 -17.69 -2.09
CA ALA A 156 11.51 -17.14 -0.78
C ALA A 156 10.37 -17.36 0.23
N SER A 157 10.72 -17.66 1.48
CA SER A 157 9.78 -17.57 2.61
C SER A 157 9.93 -16.19 3.23
N LEU A 158 8.95 -15.31 3.03
CA LEU A 158 8.99 -13.95 3.56
C LEU A 158 8.59 -13.96 5.04
N PRO A 159 9.27 -13.19 5.92
CA PRO A 159 8.80 -13.01 7.29
C PRO A 159 7.43 -12.33 7.30
N ARG A 160 6.59 -12.71 8.25
CA ARG A 160 5.24 -12.15 8.38
C ARG A 160 5.32 -10.68 8.83
N GLU A 161 6.07 -10.40 9.88
CA GLU A 161 6.39 -9.07 10.41
C GLU A 161 7.65 -8.52 9.72
N CYS A 162 7.49 -7.83 8.59
CA CYS A 162 8.62 -7.32 7.82
C CYS A 162 8.41 -5.92 7.24
N ILE A 163 9.52 -5.30 6.82
CA ILE A 163 9.56 -4.15 5.93
C ILE A 163 10.11 -4.60 4.58
N LEU A 164 9.29 -4.50 3.53
CA LEU A 164 9.74 -4.67 2.15
C LEU A 164 10.40 -3.37 1.68
N LEU A 165 11.73 -3.36 1.57
CA LEU A 165 12.53 -2.19 1.23
C LEU A 165 12.89 -2.16 -0.26
N PHE A 166 12.46 -1.09 -0.93
CA PHE A 166 12.74 -0.80 -2.33
C PHE A 166 13.73 0.35 -2.45
N GLY A 167 14.73 0.15 -3.31
CA GLY A 167 15.67 1.19 -3.68
C GLY A 167 15.04 2.21 -4.61
N GLN A 168 15.76 3.31 -4.81
CA GLN A 168 15.39 4.27 -5.85
C GLN A 168 15.65 3.69 -7.24
N GLU A 169 14.81 4.06 -8.21
CA GLU A 169 15.03 3.77 -9.62
C GLU A 169 16.43 4.23 -10.07
N GLY A 170 17.20 3.29 -10.64
CA GLY A 170 18.60 3.50 -11.04
C GLY A 170 19.60 2.74 -10.17
N PRO A 171 20.07 3.29 -9.04
CA PRO A 171 21.13 2.69 -8.24
C PRO A 171 20.71 1.44 -7.44
N GLY A 172 19.41 1.16 -7.32
CA GLY A 172 18.91 0.08 -6.47
C GLY A 172 18.92 0.47 -4.98
N VAL A 173 18.89 -0.52 -4.08
CA VAL A 173 19.01 -0.23 -2.64
C VAL A 173 20.44 0.16 -2.29
N THR A 174 20.60 1.00 -1.27
CA THR A 174 21.93 1.38 -0.77
C THR A 174 22.75 0.18 -0.28
N ASP A 175 24.07 0.28 -0.31
CA ASP A 175 24.96 -0.77 0.20
C ASP A 175 24.76 -1.06 1.69
N HIS A 176 24.32 -0.06 2.46
CA HIS A 176 23.90 -0.24 3.84
C HIS A 176 22.71 -1.21 3.91
N ALA A 177 21.65 -0.92 3.16
CA ALA A 177 20.46 -1.79 3.10
C ALA A 177 20.82 -3.23 2.70
N LYS A 178 21.71 -3.42 1.72
CA LYS A 178 22.14 -4.76 1.28
C LYS A 178 22.84 -5.59 2.36
N ARG A 179 23.61 -4.93 3.25
CA ARG A 179 24.35 -5.61 4.31
C ARG A 179 23.52 -5.81 5.58
N SER A 180 22.60 -4.90 5.86
CA SER A 180 21.83 -4.90 7.10
C SER A 180 20.49 -5.64 6.98
N ALA A 181 19.96 -5.80 5.77
CA ALA A 181 18.73 -6.57 5.54
C ALA A 181 18.90 -8.03 5.96
N GLU A 182 17.83 -8.60 6.51
CA GLU A 182 17.78 -10.01 6.90
C GLU A 182 17.92 -10.92 5.69
N MET A 183 17.30 -10.52 4.58
CA MET A 183 17.48 -11.16 3.29
C MET A 183 17.30 -10.15 2.15
N THR A 184 17.89 -10.48 1.01
CA THR A 184 17.63 -9.78 -0.25
C THR A 184 16.91 -10.73 -1.19
N VAL A 185 15.79 -10.28 -1.74
CA VAL A 185 15.01 -11.03 -2.72
C VAL A 185 15.04 -10.34 -4.08
N SER A 186 14.99 -11.14 -5.15
CA SER A 186 14.88 -10.64 -6.52
C SER A 186 13.69 -11.27 -7.23
N ILE A 187 13.02 -10.49 -8.07
CA ILE A 187 11.94 -11.03 -8.93
C ILE A 187 12.61 -11.70 -10.12
N ALA A 188 12.22 -12.94 -10.42
CA ALA A 188 12.81 -13.67 -11.55
C ALA A 188 12.51 -12.96 -12.88
N GLN A 189 13.56 -12.74 -13.69
CA GLN A 189 13.46 -12.06 -14.98
C GLN A 189 14.01 -12.96 -16.09
N PHE A 190 13.24 -13.09 -17.17
CA PHE A 190 13.57 -13.94 -18.33
C PHE A 190 13.76 -13.12 -19.63
N GLY A 191 13.63 -11.81 -19.55
CA GLY A 191 13.77 -10.88 -20.68
C GLY A 191 15.14 -10.22 -20.75
N SER A 192 15.27 -9.24 -21.65
CA SER A 192 16.52 -8.50 -21.91
C SER A 192 16.70 -7.21 -21.11
N THR A 193 15.68 -6.78 -20.35
CA THR A 193 15.79 -5.58 -19.51
C THR A 193 16.74 -5.82 -18.33
N ARG A 194 17.33 -4.73 -17.83
CA ARG A 194 18.20 -4.77 -16.64
C ARG A 194 17.41 -4.81 -15.34
N SER A 195 16.17 -4.32 -15.35
CA SER A 195 15.33 -4.23 -14.16
C SER A 195 13.85 -4.09 -14.51
N ILE A 196 13.02 -4.37 -13.50
CA ILE A 196 11.59 -4.05 -13.47
C ILE A 196 11.41 -2.64 -12.88
N ASN A 197 10.38 -1.91 -13.31
CA ASN A 197 10.02 -0.64 -12.68
C ASN A 197 9.77 -0.82 -11.16
N ALA A 198 10.25 0.11 -10.33
CA ALA A 198 10.18 -0.01 -8.87
C ALA A 198 8.75 -0.13 -8.32
N GLY A 199 7.78 0.60 -8.89
CA GLY A 199 6.38 0.50 -8.50
C GLY A 199 5.76 -0.86 -8.82
N VAL A 200 6.13 -1.45 -9.97
CA VAL A 200 5.71 -2.81 -10.36
C VAL A 200 6.37 -3.85 -9.45
N ALA A 201 7.66 -3.73 -9.18
CA ALA A 201 8.37 -4.61 -8.27
C ALA A 201 7.75 -4.58 -6.86
N ALA A 202 7.36 -3.39 -6.37
CA ALA A 202 6.66 -3.25 -5.11
C ALA A 202 5.32 -3.98 -5.08
N GLY A 203 4.53 -3.88 -6.16
CA GLY A 203 3.28 -4.64 -6.27
C GLY A 203 3.48 -6.15 -6.25
N ILE A 204 4.48 -6.66 -6.98
CA ILE A 204 4.79 -8.09 -7.03
C ILE A 204 5.23 -8.60 -5.65
N ALA A 205 6.14 -7.88 -4.98
CA ALA A 205 6.64 -8.26 -3.66
C ALA A 205 5.56 -8.21 -2.58
N MET A 206 4.72 -7.15 -2.55
CA MET A 206 3.58 -7.10 -1.63
C MET A 206 2.59 -8.24 -1.90
N HIS A 207 2.27 -8.53 -3.16
CA HIS A 207 1.38 -9.63 -3.51
C HIS A 207 1.98 -11.01 -3.15
N ALA A 208 3.29 -11.18 -3.26
CA ALA A 208 3.98 -12.39 -2.80
C ALA A 208 3.81 -12.59 -1.28
N TRP A 209 3.90 -11.50 -0.49
CA TRP A 209 3.60 -11.56 0.93
C TRP A 209 2.13 -11.94 1.19
N ILE A 210 1.19 -11.32 0.48
CA ILE A 210 -0.25 -11.63 0.58
C ILE A 210 -0.52 -13.11 0.31
N ARG A 211 0.10 -13.68 -0.72
CA ARG A 211 -0.01 -15.10 -1.08
C ARG A 211 0.48 -16.05 0.01
N GLN A 212 1.43 -15.62 0.84
CA GLN A 212 2.01 -16.44 1.90
C GLN A 212 1.25 -16.29 3.23
N HIS A 213 0.73 -15.09 3.54
CA HIS A 213 0.33 -14.75 4.92
C HIS A 213 -1.09 -14.21 5.08
N ALA A 214 -1.73 -13.70 4.02
CA ALA A 214 -3.04 -13.10 4.15
C ALA A 214 -4.16 -14.15 4.22
N ASP A 215 -5.15 -13.89 5.07
CA ASP A 215 -6.42 -14.60 5.03
C ASP A 215 -7.28 -14.04 3.89
N LEU A 216 -7.34 -14.76 2.78
CA LEU A 216 -8.08 -14.34 1.58
C LEU A 216 -9.59 -14.31 1.79
N GLY A 217 -10.12 -14.97 2.84
CA GLY A 217 -11.53 -14.85 3.22
C GLY A 217 -11.90 -13.49 3.80
N ARG A 218 -10.90 -12.65 4.09
CA ARG A 218 -11.05 -11.26 4.55
C ARG A 218 -10.71 -10.25 3.46
N ALA A 219 -10.44 -10.72 2.24
CA ALA A 219 -10.34 -9.83 1.09
C ALA A 219 -11.70 -9.14 0.92
N TRP A 220 -11.64 -7.84 0.65
CA TRP A 220 -12.80 -7.04 0.32
C TRP A 220 -13.11 -7.38 -1.11
#